data_AF-A0A5C9ACX6-F1
#
_entry.id   AF-A0A5C9ACX6-F1
#
_cell.length_a   1.000
_cell.length_b   1.000
_cell.length_c   1.000
_cell.angle_alpha   90.00
_cell.angle_beta   90.00
_cell.angle_gamma   90.00
#
_symmetry.space_group_name_H-M   'P 1'
#
loop_
_entity.id
_entity.type
_entity.pdbx_description
1 polymer ?
#
loop_
_entity_poly.entity_id
_entity_poly.type
_entity_poly.pdbx_seq_one_letter_code
_entity_poly.pdbx_strand_id
1 'polypeptide(L)'
;DVPFYKDAEAAHLWVHLILKAKHTPEYVMTDAGEILVGRGKLLGGRNSLAFETGLKPDRVQYLLRKFKKLGMIDWVSHGKFSVFSVEKYDDYQSNFVPADYQQITTSKPAIPMPASNTVPADYQQITTDKEYNNSISNTDVLESTAADKKSDKKKPSVSCQDVVDAYHEILPEAPKIRALNDKRKNQIRTFWRKAGVITRQLDGHGFTMQDWRNYLSYVGENCRWMFE
;
A
#
# COMPACT_ATOMS: atom_id res chain seq x y z
N ASP A 1 -10.74 -24.30 -19.25
CA ASP A 1 -9.52 -23.96 -18.49
C ASP A 1 -9.08 -22.54 -18.73
N VAL A 2 -9.01 -21.74 -17.66
CA VAL A 2 -8.47 -20.38 -17.71
C VAL A 2 -6.95 -20.46 -17.55
N PRO A 3 -6.14 -20.29 -18.61
CA PRO A 3 -4.73 -20.70 -18.62
C PRO A 3 -3.81 -19.89 -17.71
N PHE A 4 -4.33 -18.85 -17.05
CA PHE A 4 -3.53 -17.95 -16.23
C PHE A 4 -3.33 -18.46 -14.78
N TYR A 5 -4.17 -19.37 -14.28
CA TYR A 5 -4.07 -19.86 -12.89
C TYR A 5 -2.80 -20.67 -12.58
N LYS A 6 -2.15 -21.23 -13.60
CA LYS A 6 -0.84 -21.91 -13.44
C LYS A 6 0.33 -20.94 -13.26
N ASP A 7 0.11 -19.66 -13.53
CA ASP A 7 1.09 -18.58 -13.45
C ASP A 7 0.80 -17.77 -12.19
N ALA A 8 1.57 -18.00 -11.12
CA ALA A 8 1.33 -17.40 -9.81
C ALA A 8 1.33 -15.87 -9.85
N GLU A 9 2.19 -15.26 -10.67
CA GLU A 9 2.22 -13.80 -10.85
C GLU A 9 0.98 -13.29 -11.57
N ALA A 10 0.46 -14.06 -12.53
CA ALA A 10 -0.80 -13.73 -13.19
C ALA A 10 -1.99 -13.83 -12.21
N ALA A 11 -2.07 -14.91 -11.43
CA ALA A 11 -3.10 -15.06 -10.42
C ALA A 11 -3.04 -13.93 -9.38
N HIS A 12 -1.84 -13.58 -8.89
CA HIS A 12 -1.64 -12.48 -7.95
C HIS A 12 -2.11 -11.14 -8.53
N LEU A 13 -1.65 -10.78 -9.73
CA LEU A 13 -2.07 -9.52 -10.36
C LEU A 13 -3.58 -9.49 -10.62
N TRP A 14 -4.17 -10.62 -11.02
CA TRP A 14 -5.61 -10.71 -11.25
C TRP A 14 -6.43 -10.46 -9.98
N VAL A 15 -6.09 -11.14 -8.87
CA VAL A 15 -6.74 -10.93 -7.58
C VAL A 15 -6.58 -9.47 -7.12
N HIS A 16 -5.37 -8.91 -7.28
CA HIS A 16 -5.11 -7.50 -6.96
C HIS A 16 -6.04 -6.54 -7.72
N LEU A 17 -6.27 -6.78 -9.02
CA LEU A 17 -7.17 -5.96 -9.84
C LEU A 17 -8.64 -6.06 -9.37
N ILE A 18 -9.11 -7.26 -9.00
CA ILE A 18 -10.47 -7.45 -8.48
C ILE A 18 -10.65 -6.69 -7.16
N LEU A 19 -9.69 -6.83 -6.24
CA LEU A 19 -9.76 -6.18 -4.92
C LEU A 19 -9.63 -4.66 -5.00
N LYS A 20 -8.90 -4.14 -6.00
CA LYS A 20 -8.71 -2.71 -6.21
C LYS A 20 -9.87 -2.05 -6.98
N ALA A 21 -10.68 -2.83 -7.70
CA ALA A 21 -11.83 -2.32 -8.44
C ALA A 21 -12.91 -1.80 -7.49
N LYS A 22 -13.47 -0.63 -7.80
CA LYS A 22 -14.47 0.04 -6.96
C LYS A 22 -15.78 -0.74 -6.96
N HIS A 23 -16.36 -0.96 -5.79
CA HIS A 23 -17.68 -1.61 -5.67
C HIS A 23 -18.84 -0.64 -5.91
N THR A 24 -18.61 0.66 -5.71
CA THR A 24 -19.57 1.74 -5.98
C THR A 24 -18.91 2.82 -6.82
N PRO A 25 -19.64 3.51 -7.72
CA PRO A 25 -19.08 4.63 -8.47
C PRO A 25 -18.56 5.73 -7.54
N GLU A 26 -17.35 6.20 -7.79
CA GLU A 26 -16.71 7.24 -6.97
C GLU A 26 -15.99 8.25 -7.87
N TYR A 27 -16.02 9.51 -7.49
CA TYR A 27 -15.23 10.55 -8.12
C TYR A 27 -13.83 10.58 -7.52
N VAL A 28 -12.82 10.33 -8.36
CA VAL A 28 -11.41 10.36 -7.96
C VAL A 28 -10.77 11.61 -8.56
N MET A 29 -10.17 12.43 -7.71
CA MET A 29 -9.38 13.59 -8.13
C MET A 29 -8.06 13.14 -8.72
N THR A 30 -7.83 13.45 -9.99
CA THR A 30 -6.60 13.12 -10.73
C THR A 30 -5.99 14.37 -11.35
N ASP A 31 -4.76 14.27 -11.84
CA ASP A 31 -4.10 15.34 -12.62
C ASP A 31 -4.88 15.77 -13.87
N ALA A 32 -5.81 14.94 -14.35
CA ALA A 32 -6.68 15.25 -15.49
C ALA A 32 -8.04 15.81 -15.07
N GLY A 33 -8.24 16.11 -13.79
CA GLY A 33 -9.50 16.55 -13.19
C GLY A 33 -10.21 15.44 -12.42
N GLU A 34 -11.47 15.71 -12.09
CA GLU A 34 -12.36 14.78 -11.40
C GLU A 34 -12.85 13.71 -12.39
N ILE A 35 -12.50 12.44 -12.14
CA ILE A 35 -12.90 11.32 -12.99
C ILE A 35 -13.84 10.41 -12.20
N LEU A 36 -15.01 10.16 -12.77
CA LEU A 36 -15.95 9.15 -12.27
C LEU A 36 -15.42 7.75 -12.56
N VAL A 37 -14.90 7.08 -11.53
CA VAL A 37 -14.52 5.67 -11.58
C VAL A 37 -15.76 4.85 -11.23
N GLY A 38 -16.40 4.29 -12.25
CA GLY A 38 -17.58 3.45 -12.08
C GLY A 38 -17.30 2.14 -11.34
N ARG A 39 -18.38 1.45 -10.93
CA ARG A 39 -18.30 0.10 -10.35
C ARG A 39 -17.54 -0.86 -11.28
N GLY A 40 -16.72 -1.73 -10.70
CA GLY A 40 -15.87 -2.69 -11.42
C GLY A 40 -14.70 -2.04 -12.16
N LYS A 41 -14.45 -0.75 -11.94
CA LYS A 41 -13.32 -0.03 -12.53
C LYS A 41 -12.29 0.34 -11.47
N LEU A 42 -11.04 0.45 -11.89
CA LEU A 42 -9.96 0.96 -11.06
C LEU A 42 -9.11 1.96 -11.85
N LEU A 43 -8.47 2.86 -11.12
CA LEU A 43 -7.45 3.74 -11.66
C LEU A 43 -6.07 3.16 -11.38
N GLY A 44 -5.21 3.15 -12.39
CA GLY A 44 -3.84 2.67 -12.21
C GLY A 44 -2.98 2.84 -13.45
N GLY A 45 -1.78 2.29 -13.38
CA GLY A 45 -0.88 2.22 -14.52
C GLY A 45 0.19 1.18 -14.27
N ARG A 46 0.96 0.86 -15.32
CA ARG A 46 2.02 -0.16 -15.25
C ARG A 46 2.90 -0.01 -14.02
N ASN A 47 3.40 1.20 -13.76
CA ASN A 47 4.35 1.45 -12.69
C ASN A 47 3.69 1.45 -11.30
N SER A 48 2.45 1.93 -11.16
CA SER A 48 1.72 1.88 -9.88
C SER A 48 1.35 0.43 -9.54
N LEU A 49 0.84 -0.33 -10.50
CA LEU A 49 0.52 -1.75 -10.30
C LEU A 49 1.76 -2.59 -9.99
N ALA A 50 2.89 -2.30 -10.65
CA ALA A 50 4.17 -2.93 -10.34
C ALA A 50 4.66 -2.61 -8.91
N PHE A 51 4.50 -1.36 -8.48
CA PHE A 51 4.84 -0.95 -7.13
C PHE A 51 3.96 -1.63 -6.08
N GLU A 52 2.65 -1.72 -6.33
CA GLU A 52 1.67 -2.31 -5.40
C GLU A 52 1.82 -3.83 -5.28
N THR A 53 2.06 -4.53 -6.40
CA THR A 53 2.17 -6.00 -6.44
C THR A 53 3.59 -6.52 -6.25
N GLY A 54 4.60 -5.65 -6.28
CA GLY A 54 6.02 -6.04 -6.27
C GLY A 54 6.49 -6.74 -7.55
N LEU A 55 5.64 -6.83 -8.57
CA LEU A 55 5.99 -7.42 -9.87
C LEU A 55 6.86 -6.47 -10.70
N LYS A 56 7.64 -7.03 -11.62
CA LYS A 56 8.40 -6.22 -12.58
C LYS A 56 7.45 -5.43 -13.50
N PRO A 57 7.71 -4.15 -13.81
CA PRO A 57 6.85 -3.34 -14.68
C PRO A 57 6.55 -3.99 -16.04
N ASP A 58 7.55 -4.58 -16.68
CA ASP A 58 7.37 -5.26 -17.97
C ASP A 58 6.48 -6.49 -17.85
N ARG A 59 6.57 -7.19 -16.71
CA ARG A 59 5.74 -8.35 -16.41
C ARG A 59 4.28 -7.95 -16.20
N VAL A 60 4.03 -6.88 -15.46
CA VAL A 60 2.69 -6.29 -15.31
C VAL A 60 2.13 -5.91 -16.67
N GLN A 61 2.90 -5.22 -17.52
CA GLN A 61 2.45 -4.84 -18.86
C GLN A 61 2.11 -6.06 -19.73
N TYR A 62 2.93 -7.10 -19.69
CA TYR A 62 2.67 -8.36 -20.39
C TYR A 62 1.37 -9.00 -19.90
N LEU A 63 1.18 -9.10 -18.58
CA LEU A 63 0.00 -9.73 -17.98
C LEU A 63 -1.28 -8.92 -18.27
N LEU A 64 -1.24 -7.59 -18.19
CA LEU A 64 -2.39 -6.74 -18.55
C LEU A 64 -2.82 -6.95 -20.01
N ARG A 65 -1.86 -7.03 -20.94
CA ARG A 65 -2.15 -7.34 -22.35
C ARG A 65 -2.73 -8.75 -22.52
N LYS A 66 -2.21 -9.72 -21.76
CA LYS A 66 -2.73 -11.10 -21.74
C LYS A 66 -4.17 -11.15 -21.23
N PHE A 67 -4.48 -10.46 -20.13
CA PHE A 67 -5.83 -10.39 -19.56
C PHE A 67 -6.82 -9.72 -20.52
N LYS A 68 -6.42 -8.65 -21.22
CA LYS A 68 -7.26 -8.05 -22.27
C LYS A 68 -7.51 -8.98 -23.44
N LYS A 69 -6.48 -9.72 -23.89
CA LYS A 69 -6.68 -10.75 -24.94
C LYS A 69 -7.64 -11.87 -24.49
N LEU A 70 -7.68 -12.16 -23.19
CA LEU A 70 -8.57 -13.16 -22.61
C LEU A 70 -9.99 -12.63 -22.30
N GLY A 71 -10.29 -11.36 -22.56
CA GLY A 71 -11.59 -10.76 -22.21
C GLY A 71 -11.83 -10.72 -20.70
N MET A 72 -10.77 -10.46 -19.92
CA MET A 72 -10.86 -10.35 -18.46
C MET A 72 -10.89 -8.89 -18.01
N ILE A 73 -10.20 -8.02 -18.76
CA ILE A 73 -10.15 -6.59 -18.50
C ILE A 73 -10.15 -5.82 -19.81
N ASP A 74 -10.64 -4.59 -19.75
CA ASP A 74 -10.35 -3.55 -20.74
C ASP A 74 -9.77 -2.32 -20.05
N TRP A 75 -9.21 -1.38 -20.80
CA TRP A 75 -8.78 -0.09 -20.24
C TRP A 75 -8.82 1.05 -21.24
N VAL A 76 -9.05 2.25 -20.70
CA VAL A 76 -8.91 3.52 -21.41
C VAL A 76 -7.68 4.24 -20.86
N SER A 77 -6.79 4.68 -21.75
CA SER A 77 -5.59 5.43 -21.37
C SER A 77 -5.84 6.92 -21.41
N HIS A 78 -5.47 7.62 -20.33
CA HIS A 78 -5.56 9.08 -20.19
C HIS A 78 -4.16 9.70 -20.08
N GLY A 79 -3.19 9.16 -20.81
CA GLY A 79 -1.80 9.62 -20.81
C GLY A 79 -1.02 9.13 -19.59
N LYS A 80 -1.16 9.81 -18.44
CA LYS A 80 -0.38 9.50 -17.22
C LYS A 80 -0.89 8.27 -16.46
N PHE A 81 -2.17 7.94 -16.62
CA PHE A 81 -2.81 6.79 -15.99
C PHE A 81 -3.76 6.11 -16.97
N SER A 82 -4.31 4.97 -16.55
CA SER A 82 -5.33 4.22 -17.27
C SER A 82 -6.45 3.84 -16.32
N VAL A 83 -7.68 3.89 -16.83
CA VAL A 83 -8.85 3.38 -16.12
C VAL A 83 -9.09 1.97 -16.63
N PHE A 84 -8.84 0.97 -15.80
CA PHE A 84 -9.11 -0.42 -16.12
C PHE A 84 -10.54 -0.77 -15.73
N SER A 85 -11.23 -1.52 -16.57
CA SER A 85 -12.55 -2.08 -16.33
C SER A 85 -12.41 -3.60 -16.24
N VAL A 86 -12.86 -4.20 -15.15
CA VAL A 86 -12.91 -5.65 -14.98
C VAL A 86 -14.15 -6.16 -15.72
N GLU A 87 -13.94 -7.00 -16.74
CA GLU A 87 -15.05 -7.60 -17.46
C GLU A 87 -15.76 -8.62 -16.55
N LYS A 88 -17.09 -8.63 -16.58
CA LYS A 88 -17.93 -9.51 -15.74
C LYS A 88 -17.72 -9.32 -14.23
N TYR A 89 -17.33 -8.13 -13.80
CA TYR A 89 -17.15 -7.81 -12.38
C TYR A 89 -18.38 -8.15 -11.52
N ASP A 90 -19.59 -7.90 -12.04
CA ASP A 90 -20.82 -8.20 -11.31
C ASP A 90 -21.05 -9.70 -11.11
N ASP A 91 -20.59 -10.57 -12.01
CA ASP A 91 -20.64 -12.03 -11.81
C ASP A 91 -19.74 -12.43 -10.64
N TYR A 92 -18.55 -11.80 -10.53
CA TYR A 92 -17.58 -12.06 -9.47
C TYR A 92 -17.98 -11.49 -8.11
N GLN A 93 -18.80 -10.44 -8.11
CA GLN A 93 -19.26 -9.73 -6.92
C GLN A 93 -20.74 -9.95 -6.62
N SER A 94 -21.38 -10.89 -7.31
CA SER A 94 -22.77 -11.24 -7.07
C SER A 94 -22.90 -11.78 -5.64
N ASN A 95 -23.89 -11.27 -4.90
CA ASN A 95 -24.21 -11.69 -3.55
C ASN A 95 -24.85 -13.10 -3.58
N PHE A 96 -24.13 -14.13 -4.01
CA PHE A 96 -24.59 -15.50 -3.85
C PHE A 96 -24.32 -15.93 -2.41
N VAL A 97 -25.15 -15.43 -1.49
CA VAL A 97 -25.30 -16.00 -0.16
C VAL A 97 -26.47 -16.98 -0.28
N PRO A 98 -26.26 -18.30 -0.23
CA PRO A 98 -27.36 -19.26 -0.08
C PRO A 98 -28.20 -18.85 1.12
N ALA A 99 -29.53 -18.91 1.01
CA ALA A 99 -30.48 -18.44 2.02
C ALA A 99 -30.19 -18.97 3.45
N ASP A 100 -29.51 -20.12 3.56
CA ASP A 100 -29.12 -20.75 4.82
C ASP A 100 -28.09 -19.94 5.64
N TYR A 101 -27.36 -19.01 5.01
CA TYR A 101 -26.34 -18.20 5.69
C TYR A 101 -26.83 -16.82 6.18
N GLN A 102 -28.08 -16.43 5.89
CA GLN A 102 -28.61 -15.11 6.31
C GLN A 102 -29.19 -15.09 7.73
N GLN A 103 -29.24 -16.22 8.46
CA GLN A 103 -29.90 -16.28 9.77
C GLN A 103 -29.00 -15.91 10.97
N ILE A 104 -27.72 -15.60 10.78
CA ILE A 104 -26.79 -15.41 11.92
C ILE A 104 -26.78 -13.96 12.45
N THR A 105 -27.31 -12.97 11.73
CA THR A 105 -27.18 -11.54 12.15
C THR A 105 -28.42 -10.89 12.73
N THR A 106 -29.57 -11.57 12.84
CA THR A 106 -30.77 -10.93 13.42
C THR A 106 -31.55 -11.89 14.33
N SER A 107 -31.08 -12.06 15.57
CA SER A 107 -31.98 -12.11 16.73
C SER A 107 -31.19 -12.13 18.03
N LYS A 108 -31.28 -11.05 18.80
CA LYS A 108 -30.94 -11.02 20.22
C LYS A 108 -32.16 -11.53 20.99
N PRO A 109 -32.02 -12.57 21.83
CA PRO A 109 -32.55 -12.45 23.20
C PRO A 109 -31.53 -12.89 24.27
N ALA A 110 -31.86 -12.48 25.49
CA ALA A 110 -31.00 -12.28 26.64
C ALA A 110 -30.84 -13.51 27.58
N ILE A 111 -29.60 -13.72 28.09
CA ILE A 111 -29.20 -14.23 29.45
C ILE A 111 -29.41 -15.75 29.74
N PRO A 112 -28.67 -16.44 30.67
CA PRO A 112 -27.32 -16.27 31.25
C PRO A 112 -26.38 -17.50 31.06
N MET A 113 -25.08 -17.25 31.25
CA MET A 113 -23.96 -18.21 31.29
C MET A 113 -24.04 -19.20 32.50
N PRO A 114 -23.42 -20.39 32.40
CA PRO A 114 -22.24 -20.62 33.25
C PRO A 114 -21.04 -21.27 32.51
N ALA A 115 -19.86 -20.97 33.08
CA ALA A 115 -18.49 -21.33 32.73
C ALA A 115 -18.28 -22.85 32.50
N SER A 116 -17.27 -23.40 31.83
CA SER A 116 -15.89 -23.02 31.48
C SER A 116 -15.46 -24.02 30.39
N ASN A 117 -14.98 -23.64 29.21
CA ASN A 117 -13.59 -23.38 28.89
C ASN A 117 -13.55 -22.73 27.49
N THR A 118 -13.30 -21.42 27.41
CA THR A 118 -13.18 -20.70 26.14
C THR A 118 -11.72 -20.49 25.76
N VAL A 119 -11.32 -21.12 24.66
CA VAL A 119 -10.16 -20.75 23.86
C VAL A 119 -10.37 -19.30 23.37
N PRO A 120 -9.39 -18.38 23.50
CA PRO A 120 -9.57 -17.03 22.96
C PRO A 120 -9.70 -17.04 21.43
N ALA A 121 -10.89 -16.67 21.00
CA ALA A 121 -11.22 -16.26 19.65
C ALA A 121 -10.74 -14.82 19.45
N ASP A 122 -9.84 -14.61 18.49
CA ASP A 122 -9.59 -13.27 17.94
C ASP A 122 -9.45 -13.29 16.40
N TYR A 123 -10.05 -14.29 15.77
CA TYR A 123 -10.32 -14.29 14.34
C TYR A 123 -11.80 -13.98 14.14
N GLN A 124 -12.15 -12.69 14.13
CA GLN A 124 -13.15 -12.08 13.24
C GLN A 124 -13.38 -10.61 13.62
N GLN A 125 -12.40 -9.78 13.24
CA GLN A 125 -12.65 -8.39 12.88
C GLN A 125 -11.84 -8.05 11.63
N ILE A 126 -12.47 -8.18 10.45
CA ILE A 126 -12.08 -7.37 9.30
C ILE A 126 -13.36 -6.71 8.78
N THR A 127 -13.91 -5.82 9.61
CA THR A 127 -14.51 -4.58 9.12
C THR A 127 -13.41 -3.54 9.15
N THR A 128 -13.20 -2.80 8.05
CA THR A 128 -13.00 -1.34 8.02
C THR A 128 -12.47 -0.97 6.63
N ASP A 129 -13.41 -0.61 5.77
CA ASP A 129 -13.38 0.58 4.92
C ASP A 129 -12.49 1.69 5.51
N LYS A 130 -11.27 1.84 4.98
CA LYS A 130 -10.53 3.11 4.95
C LYS A 130 -9.72 3.19 3.67
N GLU A 131 -10.34 3.84 2.71
CA GLU A 131 -9.78 4.19 1.42
C GLU A 131 -8.75 5.32 1.58
N TYR A 132 -7.46 5.01 1.40
CA TYR A 132 -6.40 6.01 1.42
C TYR A 132 -6.32 6.68 0.04
N ASN A 133 -7.02 7.81 -0.12
CA ASN A 133 -6.90 8.67 -1.29
C ASN A 133 -5.54 9.37 -1.30
N ASN A 134 -4.57 8.83 -2.04
CA ASN A 134 -3.32 9.51 -2.35
C ASN A 134 -3.41 10.18 -3.73
N SER A 135 -3.98 11.38 -3.75
CA SER A 135 -3.79 12.33 -4.85
C SER A 135 -2.36 12.89 -4.75
N ILE A 136 -1.47 12.38 -5.60
CA ILE A 136 -0.19 13.06 -5.85
C ILE A 136 -0.40 13.88 -7.13
N SER A 137 -0.74 15.15 -6.93
CA SER A 137 -0.59 16.17 -7.97
C SER A 137 0.87 16.22 -8.41
N ASN A 138 1.10 16.00 -9.69
CA ASN A 138 2.38 16.34 -10.32
C ASN A 138 2.58 17.86 -10.27
N THR A 139 3.71 18.32 -9.74
CA THR A 139 4.19 19.68 -10.01
C THR A 139 5.58 19.59 -10.60
N ASP A 140 5.73 20.28 -11.72
CA ASP A 140 6.80 20.16 -12.68
C ASP A 140 8.18 20.50 -12.15
N VAL A 141 9.10 19.82 -12.83
CA VAL A 141 10.53 20.01 -12.97
C VAL A 141 10.87 21.49 -13.22
N LEU A 142 11.81 22.02 -12.43
CA LEU A 142 12.83 22.92 -12.98
C LEU A 142 14.21 22.38 -12.60
N GLU A 143 14.89 21.94 -13.65
CA GLU A 143 16.27 21.49 -13.69
C GLU A 143 17.20 22.70 -13.61
N SER A 144 18.27 22.60 -12.83
CA SER A 144 19.45 23.45 -12.99
C SER A 144 20.67 22.71 -12.49
N THR A 145 21.36 22.09 -13.44
CA THR A 145 22.77 21.72 -13.35
C THR A 145 23.63 22.97 -13.57
N ALA A 146 24.38 23.41 -12.55
CA ALA A 146 25.67 24.07 -12.74
C ALA A 146 26.39 24.15 -11.38
N ALA A 147 27.65 23.72 -11.38
CA ALA A 147 28.57 23.83 -10.27
C ALA A 147 29.01 25.28 -10.05
N ASP A 148 29.11 25.74 -8.80
CA ASP A 148 30.36 26.27 -8.23
C ASP A 148 30.25 26.60 -6.73
N LYS A 149 31.43 26.85 -6.15
CA LYS A 149 31.84 26.77 -4.74
C LYS A 149 31.20 27.77 -3.74
N LYS A 150 31.29 27.35 -2.46
CA LYS A 150 31.43 28.08 -1.17
C LYS A 150 30.21 28.38 -0.28
N SER A 151 30.40 27.92 0.97
CA SER A 151 30.00 28.43 2.30
C SER A 151 28.54 28.46 2.78
N ASP A 152 28.38 27.84 3.95
CA ASP A 152 27.52 28.19 5.10
C ASP A 152 25.99 28.08 5.01
N LYS A 153 25.46 27.00 5.60
CA LYS A 153 24.67 26.99 6.86
C LYS A 153 24.11 25.57 7.06
N LYS A 154 24.72 24.77 7.94
CA LYS A 154 24.18 23.46 8.32
C LYS A 154 22.90 23.65 9.15
N LYS A 155 21.74 23.58 8.48
CA LYS A 155 20.54 22.99 9.10
C LYS A 155 20.91 21.57 9.56
N PRO A 156 20.37 21.05 10.67
CA PRO A 156 20.66 19.68 11.11
C PRO A 156 20.03 18.71 10.10
N SER A 157 20.76 18.44 9.02
CA SER A 157 20.52 17.30 8.17
C SER A 157 20.78 16.08 9.03
N VAL A 158 19.72 15.37 9.42
CA VAL A 158 19.84 14.08 10.10
C VAL A 158 20.83 13.22 9.33
N SER A 159 21.91 12.82 10.00
CA SER A 159 22.95 12.00 9.38
C SER A 159 22.39 10.59 9.22
N CYS A 160 22.53 10.00 8.03
CA CYS A 160 22.12 8.61 7.81
C CYS A 160 22.85 7.64 8.75
N GLN A 161 24.00 8.04 9.30
CA GLN A 161 24.73 7.26 10.30
C GLN A 161 23.96 7.21 11.62
N ASP A 162 23.55 8.36 12.15
CA ASP A 162 22.78 8.45 13.41
C ASP A 162 21.49 7.62 13.38
N VAL A 163 20.85 7.52 12.21
CA VAL A 163 19.66 6.68 11.98
C VAL A 163 19.96 5.20 12.16
N VAL A 164 21.09 4.76 11.59
CA VAL A 164 21.54 3.37 11.65
C VAL A 164 22.04 3.03 13.05
N ASP A 165 22.74 3.95 13.70
CA ASP A 165 23.23 3.76 15.06
C ASP A 165 22.07 3.59 16.04
N ALA A 166 21.02 4.43 15.94
CA ALA A 166 19.80 4.29 16.74
C ALA A 166 19.07 2.96 16.47
N TYR A 167 19.10 2.48 15.22
CA TYR A 167 18.55 1.16 14.86
C TYR A 167 19.31 0.02 15.53
N HIS A 168 20.65 0.04 15.50
CA HIS A 168 21.48 -0.97 16.16
C HIS A 168 21.39 -0.92 17.68
N GLU A 169 21.18 0.26 18.26
CA GLU A 169 21.03 0.46 19.70
C GLU A 169 19.70 -0.12 20.22
N ILE A 170 18.60 0.16 19.53
CA ILE A 170 17.24 -0.19 20.00
C ILE A 170 16.85 -1.62 19.61
N LEU A 171 17.31 -2.11 18.45
CA LEU A 171 16.99 -3.44 17.93
C LEU A 171 18.27 -4.27 17.71
N PRO A 172 18.95 -4.69 18.80
CA PRO A 172 20.20 -5.47 18.68
C PRO A 172 19.98 -6.86 18.07
N GLU A 173 18.77 -7.39 18.16
CA GLU A 173 18.38 -8.71 17.62
C GLU A 173 18.14 -8.66 16.12
N ALA A 174 17.84 -7.49 15.57
CA ALA A 174 17.53 -7.34 14.16
C ALA A 174 18.79 -7.45 13.27
N PRO A 175 18.65 -7.84 11.99
CA PRO A 175 19.79 -8.00 11.09
C PRO A 175 20.69 -6.76 10.99
N LYS A 176 21.96 -6.92 11.35
CA LYS A 176 22.92 -5.81 11.35
C LYS A 176 23.14 -5.24 9.95
N ILE A 177 22.94 -3.94 9.83
CA ILE A 177 23.37 -3.12 8.71
C ILE A 177 24.91 -3.10 8.62
N ARG A 178 25.49 -3.95 7.77
CA ARG A 178 26.96 -4.13 7.63
C ARG A 178 27.67 -3.00 6.90
N ALA A 179 26.99 -2.31 5.98
CA ALA A 179 27.58 -1.21 5.22
C ALA A 179 26.54 -0.14 4.87
N LEU A 180 26.87 1.12 5.18
CA LEU A 180 26.10 2.29 4.77
C LEU A 180 26.55 2.75 3.38
N ASN A 181 26.14 1.99 2.35
CA ASN A 181 26.37 2.34 0.95
C ASN A 181 25.42 3.46 0.47
N ASP A 182 25.71 4.06 -0.68
CA ASP A 182 24.93 5.21 -1.17
C ASP A 182 23.48 4.85 -1.52
N LYS A 183 23.23 3.62 -1.96
CA LYS A 183 21.88 3.09 -2.14
C LYS A 183 21.08 3.14 -0.84
N ARG A 184 21.67 2.67 0.27
CA ARG A 184 21.04 2.66 1.60
C ARG A 184 20.86 4.07 2.14
N LYS A 185 21.86 4.95 1.99
CA LYS A 185 21.73 6.38 2.34
C LYS A 185 20.55 7.03 1.61
N ASN A 186 20.38 6.72 0.32
CA ASN A 186 19.25 7.23 -0.47
C ASN A 186 17.91 6.66 0.01
N GLN A 187 17.85 5.38 0.39
CA GLN A 187 16.65 4.80 1.00
C GLN A 187 16.30 5.47 2.32
N ILE A 188 17.28 5.69 3.21
CA ILE A 188 17.08 6.39 4.49
C ILE A 188 16.57 7.82 4.25
N ARG A 189 17.17 8.57 3.32
CA ARG A 189 16.70 9.92 2.97
C ARG A 189 15.27 9.92 2.42
N THR A 190 14.95 8.92 1.59
CA THR A 190 13.61 8.77 1.00
C THR A 190 12.58 8.44 2.06
N PHE A 191 12.91 7.53 2.98
CA PHE A 191 12.11 7.22 4.15
C PHE A 191 11.87 8.48 5.00
N TRP A 192 12.93 9.23 5.33
CA TRP A 192 12.82 10.45 6.14
C TRP A 192 11.90 11.50 5.51
N ARG A 193 11.96 11.64 4.17
CA ARG A 193 11.08 12.54 3.44
C ARG A 193 9.62 12.09 3.53
N LYS A 194 9.35 10.80 3.33
CA LYS A 194 7.99 10.23 3.39
C LYS A 194 7.42 10.31 4.81
N ALA A 195 8.19 9.86 5.80
CA ALA A 195 7.82 9.95 7.21
C ALA A 195 7.53 11.40 7.62
N GLY A 196 8.35 12.35 7.16
CA GLY A 196 8.14 13.77 7.44
C GLY A 196 6.91 14.40 6.76
N VAL A 197 6.32 13.76 5.74
CA VAL A 197 5.00 14.19 5.22
C VAL A 197 3.91 13.66 6.14
N ILE A 198 4.00 12.40 6.54
CA ILE A 198 3.00 11.73 7.38
C ILE A 198 2.93 12.39 8.77
N THR A 199 4.06 12.58 9.45
CA THR A 199 4.05 13.20 10.80
C THR A 199 3.56 14.65 10.77
N ARG A 200 3.79 15.39 9.68
CA ARG A 200 3.23 16.75 9.56
C ARG A 200 1.72 16.74 9.44
N GLN A 201 1.16 15.71 8.81
CA GLN A 201 -0.29 15.55 8.68
C GLN A 201 -0.94 15.10 9.99
N LEU A 202 -0.26 14.24 10.76
CA LEU A 202 -0.78 13.66 12.01
C LEU A 202 -0.51 14.56 13.23
N ASP A 203 0.74 14.96 13.40
CA ASP A 203 1.27 15.56 14.63
C ASP A 203 1.64 17.05 14.47
N GLY A 204 1.59 17.57 13.24
CA GLY A 204 1.90 18.97 12.93
C GLY A 204 3.40 19.31 12.88
N HIS A 205 4.30 18.35 13.13
CA HIS A 205 5.75 18.55 13.02
C HIS A 205 6.42 17.59 12.03
N GLY A 206 7.61 17.96 11.56
CA GLY A 206 8.40 17.11 10.67
C GLY A 206 9.04 15.95 11.45
N PHE A 207 9.16 14.80 10.80
CA PHE A 207 9.74 13.60 11.40
C PHE A 207 11.15 13.82 11.95
N THR A 208 11.32 13.56 13.24
CA THR A 208 12.53 13.78 14.02
C THR A 208 13.23 12.46 14.37
N MET A 209 14.46 12.56 14.88
CA MET A 209 15.16 11.39 15.43
C MET A 209 14.43 10.79 16.64
N GLN A 210 13.69 11.59 17.41
CA GLN A 210 12.91 11.06 18.53
C GLN A 210 11.75 10.21 18.04
N ASP A 211 11.06 10.64 16.98
CA ASP A 211 9.98 9.86 16.36
C ASP A 211 10.51 8.52 15.81
N TRP A 212 11.71 8.54 15.23
CA TRP A 212 12.40 7.32 14.80
C TRP A 212 12.70 6.37 15.96
N ARG A 213 13.25 6.88 17.07
CA ARG A 213 13.54 6.07 18.26
C ARG A 213 12.26 5.48 18.85
N ASN A 214 11.20 6.28 18.98
CA ASN A 214 9.90 5.84 19.49
C ASN A 214 9.31 4.72 18.61
N TYR A 215 9.37 4.89 17.29
CA TYR A 215 8.94 3.86 16.34
C TYR A 215 9.73 2.56 16.50
N LEU A 216 11.06 2.64 16.60
CA LEU A 216 11.90 1.45 16.80
C LEU A 216 11.63 0.75 18.13
N SER A 217 11.42 1.50 19.22
CA SER A 217 11.06 0.92 20.52
C SER A 217 9.73 0.18 20.44
N TYR A 218 8.72 0.78 19.80
CA TYR A 218 7.43 0.13 19.57
C TYR A 218 7.58 -1.19 18.80
N VAL A 219 8.39 -1.19 17.74
CA VAL A 219 8.68 -2.40 16.94
C VAL A 219 9.39 -3.46 17.78
N GLY A 220 10.35 -3.08 18.62
CA GLY A 220 11.07 -4.00 19.50
C GLY A 220 10.18 -4.65 20.56
N GLU A 221 9.20 -3.90 21.08
CA GLU A 221 8.27 -4.38 22.12
C GLU A 221 7.12 -5.21 21.54
N ASN A 222 6.57 -4.83 20.39
CA ASN A 222 5.31 -5.38 19.87
C ASN A 222 5.50 -6.30 18.65
N CYS A 223 6.64 -6.21 17.97
CA CYS A 223 6.89 -6.93 16.72
C CYS A 223 8.18 -7.77 16.77
N ARG A 224 8.60 -8.19 17.97
CA ARG A 224 9.84 -8.96 18.17
C ARG A 224 9.90 -10.23 17.33
N TRP A 225 8.76 -10.89 17.12
CA TRP A 225 8.61 -12.06 16.25
C TRP A 225 9.14 -11.86 14.82
N MET A 226 9.29 -10.62 14.35
CA MET A 226 9.85 -10.33 13.02
C MET A 226 11.38 -10.52 12.96
N PHE A 227 12.05 -10.67 14.10
CA PHE A 227 13.52 -10.75 14.20
C PHE A 227 14.04 -12.13 14.63
N GLU A 228 13.14 -13.07 14.95
CA GLU A 228 13.44 -14.49 15.21
C GLU A 228 13.45 -15.30 13.91
#